data_AF-A0A820I6N1-F1
#
_entry.id   AF-A0A820I6N1-F1
#
_cell.length_a   1.000
_cell.length_b   1.000
_cell.length_c   1.000
_cell.angle_alpha   90.00
_cell.angle_beta   90.00
_cell.angle_gamma   90.00
#
_symmetry.space_group_name_H-M   'P 1'
#
loop_
_entity.id
_entity.type
_entity.pdbx_description
1 polymer ?
#
loop_
_entity_poly.entity_id
_entity_poly.type
_entity_poly.pdbx_seq_one_letter_code
_entity_poly.pdbx_strand_id
1 'polypeptide(L)'
;MWRSTKYSKSYLTYLRHLKHFHESPIVKYSYNSASYIIFLLLFSYYLLFNFEIPTDEIPSIHWTEIFVILMVTTMLFEEIRQFLCQENRTMIGKLSNYFITNQFHTAILVLSYLLFYIGLILRFTNTYSEEAFSAAKIVLAYDLEIWFIRSFVFLGIAQNLGPKLVMIRRMVTDLFFFTYIILIAMIAYGVVSRSMYNFNNETFPFDGQSIFQNIAYPTYYLMYGNIDGELADLDREQGSSASIATHILLA
;
A
#
# COMPACT_ATOMS: atom_id res chain seq x y z
N MET A 1 -59.56 -4.96 -26.15
CA MET A 1 -58.94 -3.83 -25.42
C MET A 1 -58.60 -4.11 -23.94
N TRP A 2 -59.28 -5.06 -23.25
CA TRP A 2 -59.09 -5.32 -21.80
C TRP A 2 -57.91 -6.22 -21.38
N ARG A 3 -57.18 -6.87 -22.30
CA ARG A 3 -56.03 -7.73 -21.96
C ARG A 3 -54.71 -6.96 -21.78
N SER A 4 -54.54 -5.81 -22.42
CA SER A 4 -53.28 -5.03 -22.39
C SER A 4 -52.96 -4.43 -21.01
N THR A 5 -53.98 -4.02 -20.26
CA THR A 5 -53.82 -3.36 -18.95
C THR A 5 -53.38 -4.31 -17.83
N LYS A 6 -53.69 -5.61 -17.94
CA LYS A 6 -53.28 -6.64 -16.94
C LYS A 6 -51.78 -6.92 -17.01
N TYR A 7 -51.22 -7.02 -18.22
CA TYR A 7 -49.79 -7.19 -18.43
C TYR A 7 -49.01 -5.96 -17.96
N SER A 8 -49.45 -4.75 -18.33
CA SER A 8 -48.82 -3.48 -17.91
C SER A 8 -48.71 -3.32 -16.38
N LYS A 9 -49.77 -3.64 -15.63
CA LYS A 9 -49.74 -3.61 -14.15
C LYS A 9 -48.76 -4.64 -13.56
N SER A 10 -48.60 -5.80 -14.19
CA SER A 10 -47.67 -6.84 -13.75
C SER A 10 -46.20 -6.43 -13.99
N TYR A 11 -45.88 -5.87 -15.15
CA TYR A 11 -44.55 -5.31 -15.45
C TYR A 11 -44.18 -4.13 -14.53
N LEU A 12 -45.12 -3.22 -14.26
CA LEU A 12 -44.92 -2.12 -13.30
C LEU A 12 -44.64 -2.62 -11.88
N THR A 13 -45.25 -3.75 -11.50
CA THR A 13 -45.02 -4.39 -10.19
C THR A 13 -43.65 -5.07 -10.14
N TYR A 14 -43.22 -5.71 -11.22
CA TYR A 14 -41.90 -6.33 -11.33
C TYR A 14 -40.76 -5.30 -11.32
N LEU A 15 -40.89 -4.22 -12.10
CA LEU A 15 -39.92 -3.12 -12.10
C LEU A 15 -39.80 -2.44 -10.73
N ARG A 16 -40.90 -2.33 -9.98
CA ARG A 16 -40.89 -1.81 -8.61
C ARG A 16 -40.15 -2.74 -7.65
N HIS A 17 -40.34 -4.05 -7.77
CA HIS A 17 -39.59 -5.02 -6.96
C HIS A 17 -38.10 -5.00 -7.28
N LEU A 18 -37.72 -4.90 -8.56
CA LEU A 18 -36.32 -4.73 -8.96
C LEU A 18 -35.72 -3.44 -8.40
N LYS A 19 -36.45 -2.32 -8.48
CA LYS A 19 -36.02 -1.06 -7.89
C LYS A 19 -35.77 -1.19 -6.38
N HIS A 20 -36.72 -1.78 -5.64
CA HIS A 20 -36.56 -1.99 -4.21
C HIS A 20 -35.41 -2.95 -3.86
N PHE A 21 -35.17 -3.96 -4.71
CA PHE A 21 -34.02 -4.86 -4.57
C PHE A 21 -32.69 -4.10 -4.69
N HIS A 22 -32.51 -3.27 -5.73
CA HIS A 22 -31.31 -2.46 -5.91
C HIS A 22 -31.18 -1.32 -4.89
N GLU A 23 -32.28 -0.86 -4.30
CA GLU A 23 -32.26 0.15 -3.23
C GLU A 23 -31.82 -0.40 -1.87
N SER A 24 -31.82 -1.73 -1.70
CA SER A 24 -31.44 -2.40 -0.45
C SER A 24 -29.98 -2.09 -0.05
N PRO A 25 -29.69 -1.84 1.24
CA PRO A 25 -28.36 -1.44 1.70
C PRO A 25 -27.28 -2.51 1.46
N ILE A 26 -27.65 -3.79 1.59
CA ILE A 26 -26.72 -4.92 1.37
C ILE A 26 -26.30 -4.98 -0.10
N VAL A 27 -27.26 -4.77 -1.01
CA VAL A 27 -27.03 -4.79 -2.45
C VAL A 27 -26.16 -3.61 -2.88
N LYS A 28 -26.44 -2.40 -2.37
CA LYS A 28 -25.59 -1.21 -2.59
C LYS A 28 -24.15 -1.42 -2.10
N TYR A 29 -23.98 -1.99 -0.91
CA TYR A 29 -22.66 -2.31 -0.38
C TYR A 29 -21.91 -3.33 -1.25
N SER A 30 -22.60 -4.37 -1.74
CA SER A 30 -22.00 -5.37 -2.62
C SER A 30 -21.55 -4.76 -3.95
N TYR A 31 -22.37 -3.91 -4.58
CA TYR A 31 -21.96 -3.20 -5.80
C TYR A 31 -20.79 -2.26 -5.57
N ASN A 32 -20.80 -1.51 -4.46
CA ASN A 32 -19.68 -0.64 -4.10
C ASN A 32 -18.39 -1.45 -3.90
N SER A 33 -18.47 -2.58 -3.20
CA SER A 33 -17.33 -3.46 -2.95
C SER A 33 -16.79 -4.08 -4.24
N ALA A 34 -17.67 -4.56 -5.13
CA ALA A 34 -17.28 -5.11 -6.42
C ALA A 34 -16.64 -4.04 -7.33
N SER A 35 -17.24 -2.85 -7.40
CA SER A 35 -16.69 -1.71 -8.14
C SER A 35 -15.30 -1.33 -7.65
N TYR A 36 -15.09 -1.33 -6.33
CA TYR A 36 -13.80 -1.04 -5.72
C TYR A 36 -12.72 -2.07 -6.06
N ILE A 37 -13.05 -3.37 -6.05
CA ILE A 37 -12.13 -4.43 -6.47
C ILE A 37 -11.76 -4.28 -7.95
N ILE A 38 -12.74 -3.99 -8.82
CA ILE A 38 -12.50 -3.73 -10.25
C ILE A 38 -11.59 -2.52 -10.43
N PHE A 39 -11.81 -1.46 -9.67
CA PHE A 39 -10.94 -0.29 -9.65
C PHE A 39 -9.49 -0.64 -9.26
N LEU A 40 -9.27 -1.42 -8.20
CA LEU A 40 -7.93 -1.85 -7.79
C LEU A 40 -7.23 -2.69 -8.87
N LEU A 41 -7.96 -3.61 -9.49
CA LEU A 41 -7.43 -4.44 -10.58
C LEU A 41 -7.05 -3.60 -11.80
N LEU A 42 -7.91 -2.64 -12.19
CA LEU A 42 -7.64 -1.75 -13.32
C LEU A 42 -6.49 -0.78 -13.02
N PHE A 43 -6.40 -0.27 -11.80
CA PHE A 43 -5.30 0.62 -11.41
C PHE A 43 -3.96 -0.14 -11.36
N SER A 44 -3.96 -1.37 -10.84
CA SER A 44 -2.80 -2.28 -10.89
C SER A 44 -2.41 -2.63 -12.33
N TYR A 45 -3.39 -2.97 -13.18
CA TYR A 45 -3.16 -3.25 -14.61
C TYR A 45 -2.58 -2.04 -15.35
N TYR A 46 -3.10 -0.84 -15.07
CA TYR A 46 -2.59 0.41 -15.62
C TYR A 46 -1.12 0.62 -15.25
N LEU A 47 -0.76 0.56 -13.96
CA LEU A 47 0.61 0.81 -13.51
C LEU A 47 1.61 -0.24 -13.98
N LEU A 48 1.19 -1.51 -14.11
CA LEU A 48 2.08 -2.60 -14.48
C LEU A 48 2.31 -2.69 -15.99
N PHE A 49 1.27 -2.48 -16.81
CA PHE A 49 1.34 -2.77 -18.25
C PHE A 49 1.20 -1.56 -19.16
N ASN A 50 0.51 -0.49 -18.76
CA ASN A 50 0.20 0.63 -19.66
C ASN A 50 0.87 1.95 -19.22
N PHE A 51 1.66 1.93 -18.14
CA PHE A 51 2.43 3.08 -17.69
C PHE A 51 3.74 3.18 -18.48
N GLU A 52 3.63 3.59 -19.74
CA GLU A 52 4.75 3.78 -20.66
C GLU A 52 5.04 5.26 -20.91
N ILE A 53 6.31 5.56 -21.21
CA ILE A 53 6.76 6.90 -21.60
C ILE A 53 6.14 7.19 -22.97
N PRO A 54 5.50 8.34 -23.17
CA PRO A 54 4.91 8.65 -24.46
C PRO A 54 5.98 8.75 -25.54
N THR A 55 5.98 7.77 -26.44
CA THR A 55 6.76 7.74 -27.68
C THR A 55 5.90 8.25 -28.84
N ASP A 56 6.51 8.92 -29.82
CA ASP A 56 5.85 9.63 -30.93
C ASP A 56 4.83 8.80 -31.76
N GLU A 57 4.84 7.47 -31.65
CA GLU A 57 3.97 6.56 -32.42
C GLU A 57 2.68 6.11 -31.68
N ILE A 58 2.56 6.33 -30.36
CA ILE A 58 1.44 5.83 -29.55
C ILE A 58 0.82 7.00 -28.78
N PRO A 59 -0.53 7.19 -28.81
CA PRO A 59 -1.16 8.24 -28.03
C PRO A 59 -0.84 8.07 -26.55
N SER A 60 -0.34 9.15 -25.94
CA SER A 60 0.24 9.19 -24.58
C SER A 60 -0.71 8.78 -23.45
N ILE A 61 -2.01 8.75 -23.73
CA ILE A 61 -3.07 8.47 -22.77
C ILE A 61 -3.82 7.21 -23.21
N HIS A 62 -3.61 6.12 -22.48
CA HIS A 62 -4.32 4.88 -22.70
C HIS A 62 -5.75 4.94 -22.12
N TRP A 63 -6.70 4.21 -22.70
CA TRP A 63 -8.10 4.22 -22.23
C TRP A 63 -8.23 3.79 -20.76
N THR A 64 -7.33 2.94 -20.28
CA THR A 64 -7.28 2.51 -18.87
C THR A 64 -6.93 3.65 -17.93
N GLU A 65 -6.04 4.56 -18.34
CA GLU A 65 -5.66 5.73 -17.55
C GLU A 65 -6.88 6.63 -17.34
N ILE A 66 -7.59 6.94 -18.44
CA ILE A 66 -8.83 7.72 -18.41
C ILE A 66 -9.85 7.06 -17.49
N PHE A 67 -10.02 5.74 -17.59
CA PHE A 67 -10.97 5.02 -16.75
C PHE A 67 -10.60 5.09 -15.25
N VAL A 68 -9.33 4.93 -14.90
CA VAL A 68 -8.85 5.06 -13.51
C VAL A 68 -9.07 6.49 -12.99
N ILE A 69 -8.73 7.52 -13.78
CA ILE A 69 -8.95 8.93 -13.42
C ILE A 69 -10.44 9.21 -13.18
N LEU A 70 -11.31 8.73 -14.07
CA LEU A 70 -12.76 8.86 -13.93
C LEU A 70 -13.28 8.14 -12.69
N MET A 71 -12.77 6.94 -12.40
CA MET A 71 -13.16 6.17 -11.21
C MET A 71 -12.77 6.89 -9.92
N VAL A 72 -11.52 7.33 -9.78
CA VAL A 72 -11.06 8.06 -8.59
C VAL A 72 -11.84 9.37 -8.42
N THR A 73 -12.04 10.11 -9.50
CA THR A 73 -12.80 11.37 -9.47
C THR A 73 -14.26 11.13 -9.09
N THR A 74 -14.90 10.08 -9.61
CA THR A 74 -16.27 9.71 -9.25
C THR A 74 -16.37 9.33 -7.77
N MET A 75 -15.40 8.56 -7.25
CA MET A 75 -15.32 8.23 -5.82
C MET A 75 -15.11 9.48 -4.97
N LEU A 76 -14.28 10.43 -5.40
CA LEU A 76 -14.08 11.71 -4.70
C LEU A 76 -15.40 12.49 -4.60
N PHE A 77 -16.17 12.58 -5.68
CA PHE A 77 -17.48 13.24 -5.65
C PHE A 77 -18.45 12.59 -4.67
N GLU A 78 -18.42 11.26 -4.58
CA GLU A 78 -19.25 10.52 -3.62
C GLU A 78 -18.82 10.80 -2.17
N GLU A 79 -17.52 10.90 -1.89
CA GLU A 79 -17.00 11.32 -0.58
C GLU A 79 -17.40 12.77 -0.23
N ILE A 80 -17.30 13.68 -1.19
CA ILE A 80 -17.75 15.07 -1.02
C ILE A 80 -19.26 15.11 -0.73
N ARG A 81 -20.07 14.32 -1.46
CA ARG A 81 -21.52 14.21 -1.23
C ARG A 81 -21.82 13.71 0.18
N GLN A 82 -21.12 12.67 0.64
CA GLN A 82 -21.28 12.12 1.98
C GLN A 82 -20.89 13.14 3.06
N PHE A 83 -19.79 13.86 2.86
CA PHE A 83 -19.36 14.94 3.73
C PHE A 83 -20.40 16.07 3.82
N LEU A 84 -20.98 16.48 2.69
CA LEU A 84 -22.01 17.53 2.65
C LEU A 84 -23.33 17.12 3.31
N CYS A 85 -23.74 15.84 3.19
CA CYS A 85 -24.98 15.33 3.78
C CYS A 85 -24.90 15.06 5.29
N GLN A 86 -23.78 15.33 5.96
CA GLN A 86 -23.69 15.19 7.42
C GLN A 86 -24.61 16.16 8.17
N GLU A 87 -25.13 15.69 9.30
CA GLU A 87 -26.21 16.30 10.09
C GLU A 87 -25.81 17.63 10.78
N ASN A 88 -24.51 17.91 10.92
CA ASN A 88 -24.01 19.13 11.57
C ASN A 88 -24.38 20.40 10.77
N ARG A 89 -24.84 21.46 11.44
CA ARG A 89 -25.30 22.69 10.78
C ARG A 89 -24.19 23.62 10.26
N THR A 90 -22.97 23.53 10.80
CA THR A 90 -21.83 24.38 10.43
C THR A 90 -20.76 23.59 9.69
N MET A 91 -20.23 24.16 8.59
CA MET A 91 -19.18 23.52 7.76
C MET A 91 -17.91 23.21 8.55
N ILE A 92 -17.52 24.10 9.48
CA ILE A 92 -16.38 23.91 10.39
C ILE A 92 -16.67 22.81 11.42
N GLY A 93 -17.91 22.70 11.89
CA GLY A 93 -18.36 21.62 12.78
C GLY A 93 -18.39 20.26 12.08
N LYS A 94 -18.66 20.21 10.77
CA LYS A 94 -18.54 19.00 9.94
C LYS A 94 -17.10 18.52 9.81
N LEU A 95 -16.18 19.42 9.40
CA LEU A 95 -14.75 19.11 9.30
C LEU A 95 -14.19 18.65 10.64
N SER A 96 -14.44 19.42 11.71
CA SER A 96 -13.95 19.09 13.05
C SER A 96 -14.44 17.72 13.51
N ASN A 97 -15.73 17.41 13.36
CA ASN A 97 -16.27 16.11 13.76
C ASN A 97 -15.73 14.95 12.89
N TYR A 98 -15.51 15.20 11.60
CA TYR A 98 -14.95 14.24 10.66
C TYR A 98 -13.47 13.90 10.94
N PHE A 99 -12.69 14.90 11.37
CA PHE A 99 -11.32 14.68 11.85
C PHE A 99 -11.29 14.05 13.24
N ILE A 100 -12.19 14.41 14.16
CA ILE A 100 -12.18 13.93 15.56
C ILE A 100 -12.66 12.48 15.68
N THR A 101 -13.68 12.06 14.92
CA THR A 101 -14.33 10.75 15.12
C THR A 101 -13.46 9.57 14.67
N ASN A 102 -12.66 9.73 13.61
CA ASN A 102 -11.78 8.68 13.09
C ASN A 102 -10.55 9.28 12.38
N GLN A 103 -9.63 9.85 13.17
CA GLN A 103 -8.41 10.52 12.68
C GLN A 103 -7.64 9.69 11.65
N PHE A 104 -7.45 8.39 11.90
CA PHE A 104 -6.65 7.51 11.03
C PHE A 104 -7.31 7.24 9.68
N HIS A 105 -8.62 6.93 9.67
CA HIS A 105 -9.35 6.65 8.43
C HIS A 105 -9.46 7.90 7.56
N THR A 106 -9.77 9.04 8.18
CA THR A 106 -9.86 10.33 7.50
C THR A 106 -8.49 10.75 6.94
N ALA A 107 -7.40 10.53 7.67
CA ALA A 107 -6.05 10.81 7.19
C ALA A 107 -5.69 9.97 5.95
N ILE A 108 -5.95 8.65 5.98
CA ILE A 108 -5.73 7.76 4.83
C ILE A 108 -6.55 8.21 3.61
N LEU A 109 -7.82 8.59 3.82
CA LEU A 109 -8.67 9.10 2.76
C LEU A 109 -8.08 10.36 2.10
N VAL A 110 -7.74 11.36 2.89
CA VAL A 110 -7.20 12.62 2.37
C VAL A 110 -5.87 12.35 1.66
N LEU A 111 -5.01 11.51 2.26
CA LEU A 111 -3.72 11.16 1.70
C LEU A 111 -3.83 10.45 0.35
N SER A 112 -4.75 9.48 0.19
CA SER A 112 -4.93 8.75 -1.08
C SER A 112 -5.40 9.68 -2.20
N TYR A 113 -6.38 10.56 -1.95
CA TYR A 113 -6.81 11.48 -3.01
C TYR A 113 -5.72 12.51 -3.34
N LEU A 114 -5.02 13.03 -2.34
CA LEU A 114 -3.96 14.02 -2.54
C LEU A 114 -2.80 13.42 -3.35
N LEU A 115 -2.29 12.25 -2.96
CA LEU A 115 -1.19 11.59 -3.68
C LEU A 115 -1.58 11.21 -5.10
N PHE A 116 -2.81 10.75 -5.33
CA PHE A 116 -3.31 10.47 -6.67
C PHE A 116 -3.25 11.71 -7.58
N TYR A 117 -3.79 12.86 -7.14
CA TYR A 117 -3.79 14.07 -7.95
C TYR A 117 -2.38 14.66 -8.11
N ILE A 118 -1.52 14.58 -7.09
CA ILE A 118 -0.11 14.95 -7.23
C ILE A 118 0.56 14.08 -8.30
N GLY A 119 0.39 12.76 -8.23
CA GLY A 119 0.92 11.82 -9.22
C GLY A 119 0.44 12.11 -10.64
N LEU A 120 -0.84 12.48 -10.82
CA LEU A 120 -1.37 12.92 -12.11
C LEU A 120 -0.77 14.25 -12.57
N ILE A 121 -0.61 15.24 -11.69
CA ILE A 121 0.01 16.52 -12.04
C ILE A 121 1.45 16.30 -12.50
N LEU A 122 2.22 15.45 -11.81
CA LEU A 122 3.57 15.09 -12.25
C LEU A 122 3.56 14.39 -13.61
N ARG A 123 2.60 13.48 -13.85
CA ARG A 123 2.42 12.79 -15.13
C ARG A 123 2.16 13.75 -16.30
N PHE A 124 1.37 14.81 -16.10
CA PHE A 124 0.99 15.75 -17.17
C PHE A 124 1.90 16.98 -17.32
N THR A 125 2.62 17.38 -16.27
CA THR A 125 3.39 18.64 -16.29
C THR A 125 4.73 18.51 -17.01
N ASN A 126 5.40 17.36 -16.88
CA ASN A 126 6.76 17.13 -17.40
C ASN A 126 6.82 15.87 -18.26
N THR A 127 5.88 15.74 -19.19
CA THR A 127 5.67 14.57 -20.06
C THR A 127 6.92 14.10 -20.81
N TYR A 128 7.91 14.97 -21.03
CA TYR A 128 9.13 14.67 -21.78
C TYR A 128 10.38 14.48 -20.90
N SER A 129 10.28 14.59 -19.57
CA SER A 129 11.40 14.36 -18.66
C SER A 129 11.32 12.96 -18.05
N GLU A 130 12.33 12.13 -18.30
CA GLU A 130 12.41 10.76 -17.75
C GLU A 130 12.38 10.74 -16.22
N GLU A 131 13.00 11.74 -15.57
CA GLU A 131 13.03 11.88 -14.11
C GLU A 131 11.63 12.12 -13.53
N ALA A 132 10.87 13.03 -14.14
CA ALA A 132 9.51 13.34 -13.69
C ALA A 132 8.55 12.17 -13.92
N PHE A 133 8.73 11.42 -15.02
CA PHE A 133 7.96 10.22 -15.30
C PHE A 133 8.23 9.11 -14.28
N SER A 134 9.51 8.87 -13.95
CA SER A 134 9.92 7.92 -12.92
C SER A 134 9.34 8.31 -11.55
N ALA A 135 9.43 9.60 -11.19
CA ALA A 135 8.84 10.11 -9.97
C ALA A 135 7.31 9.93 -9.94
N ALA A 136 6.60 10.22 -11.04
CA ALA A 136 5.15 10.00 -11.14
C ALA A 136 4.78 8.53 -10.96
N LYS A 137 5.56 7.60 -11.56
CA LYS A 137 5.36 6.15 -11.40
C LYS A 137 5.49 5.73 -9.95
N ILE A 138 6.52 6.20 -9.27
CA ILE A 138 6.79 5.87 -7.86
C ILE A 138 5.67 6.42 -6.97
N VAL A 139 5.27 7.68 -7.16
CA VAL A 139 4.18 8.30 -6.39
C VAL A 139 2.87 7.56 -6.58
N LEU A 140 2.50 7.23 -7.83
CA LEU A 140 1.27 6.48 -8.11
C LEU A 140 1.33 5.02 -7.62
N ALA A 141 2.51 4.41 -7.58
CA ALA A 141 2.69 3.07 -7.00
C ALA A 141 2.44 3.07 -5.48
N TYR A 142 2.97 4.06 -4.75
CA TYR A 142 2.65 4.23 -3.34
C TYR A 142 1.19 4.60 -3.13
N ASP A 143 0.59 5.40 -4.01
CA ASP A 143 -0.84 5.67 -3.96
C ASP A 143 -1.67 4.38 -4.09
N LEU A 144 -1.35 3.51 -5.05
CA LEU A 144 -2.00 2.21 -5.21
C LEU A 144 -1.94 1.37 -3.92
N GLU A 145 -0.80 1.34 -3.22
CA GLU A 145 -0.66 0.66 -1.94
C GLU A 145 -1.63 1.21 -0.88
N ILE A 146 -1.79 2.54 -0.81
CA ILE A 146 -2.75 3.17 0.11
C ILE A 146 -4.19 2.80 -0.25
N TRP A 147 -4.54 2.73 -1.54
CA TRP A 147 -5.84 2.20 -1.98
C TRP A 147 -6.04 0.74 -1.56
N PHE A 148 -5.01 -0.12 -1.62
CA PHE A 148 -5.08 -1.47 -1.07
C PHE A 148 -5.28 -1.48 0.44
N ILE A 149 -4.58 -0.63 1.20
CA ILE A 149 -4.76 -0.54 2.66
C ILE A 149 -6.19 -0.12 2.99
N ARG A 150 -6.74 0.86 2.26
CA ARG A 150 -8.12 1.32 2.41
C ARG A 150 -9.13 0.20 2.13
N SER A 151 -8.82 -0.74 1.24
CA SER A 151 -9.68 -1.91 0.97
C SER A 151 -10.00 -2.74 2.22
N PHE A 152 -9.06 -2.83 3.18
CA PHE A 152 -9.27 -3.57 4.43
C PHE A 152 -10.37 -2.97 5.31
N VAL A 153 -10.66 -1.68 5.16
CA VAL A 153 -11.76 -1.03 5.88
C VAL A 153 -13.10 -1.63 5.47
N PHE A 154 -13.28 -1.95 4.17
CA PHE A 154 -14.49 -2.62 3.69
C PHE A 154 -14.65 -4.03 4.23
N LEU A 155 -13.53 -4.76 4.41
CA LEU A 155 -13.54 -6.10 5.01
C LEU A 155 -13.97 -6.07 6.48
N GLY A 156 -13.81 -4.94 7.16
CA GLY A 156 -14.30 -4.71 8.52
C GLY A 156 -15.83 -4.81 8.65
N ILE A 157 -16.57 -4.59 7.56
CA ILE A 157 -18.04 -4.63 7.54
C ILE A 157 -18.55 -6.07 7.36
N ALA A 158 -17.74 -6.98 6.82
CA ALA A 158 -18.13 -8.36 6.62
C ALA A 158 -18.31 -9.09 7.97
N GLN A 159 -19.44 -9.75 8.17
CA GLN A 159 -19.86 -10.34 9.45
C GLN A 159 -18.81 -11.27 10.08
N ASN A 160 -18.09 -12.03 9.25
CA ASN A 160 -17.09 -13.00 9.71
C ASN A 160 -15.67 -12.42 9.85
N LEU A 161 -15.37 -11.33 9.14
CA LEU A 161 -14.02 -10.76 9.08
C LEU A 161 -13.86 -9.56 10.02
N GLY A 162 -14.93 -8.80 10.28
CA GLY A 162 -14.92 -7.65 11.18
C GLY A 162 -14.35 -7.96 12.57
N PRO A 163 -14.90 -8.95 13.31
CA PRO A 163 -14.37 -9.33 14.62
C PRO A 163 -12.91 -9.78 14.58
N LYS A 164 -12.51 -10.50 13.52
CA LYS A 164 -11.13 -10.96 13.33
C LYS A 164 -10.16 -9.80 13.10
N LEU A 165 -10.53 -8.80 12.30
CA LEU A 165 -9.72 -7.61 12.07
C LEU A 165 -9.56 -6.77 13.36
N VAL A 166 -10.60 -6.69 14.19
CA VAL A 166 -10.49 -6.04 15.51
C VAL A 166 -9.56 -6.83 16.45
N MET A 167 -9.61 -8.16 16.43
CA MET A 167 -8.67 -9.00 17.19
C MET A 167 -7.22 -8.79 16.72
N ILE A 168 -6.96 -8.84 15.41
CA ILE A 168 -5.63 -8.59 14.84
C ILE A 168 -5.12 -7.19 15.25
N ARG A 169 -5.96 -6.16 15.15
CA ARG A 169 -5.58 -4.79 15.55
C ARG A 169 -5.10 -4.71 17.00
N ARG A 170 -5.74 -5.44 17.90
CA ARG A 170 -5.34 -5.50 19.32
C ARG A 170 -4.06 -6.31 19.52
N MET A 171 -3.81 -7.32 18.70
CA MET A 171 -2.56 -8.09 18.77
C MET A 171 -1.36 -7.31 18.22
N VAL A 172 -1.56 -6.43 17.23
CA VAL A 172 -0.49 -5.62 16.65
C VAL A 172 0.13 -4.66 17.66
N THR A 173 -0.64 -4.14 18.62
CA THR A 173 -0.08 -3.29 19.68
C THR A 173 0.88 -4.06 20.59
N ASP A 174 0.56 -5.33 20.88
CA ASP A 174 1.43 -6.19 21.68
C ASP A 174 2.65 -6.65 20.87
N LEU A 175 2.46 -6.89 19.56
CA LEU A 175 3.55 -7.22 18.63
C LEU A 175 4.59 -6.11 18.52
N PHE A 176 4.19 -4.84 18.65
CA PHE A 176 5.12 -3.71 18.61
C PHE A 176 6.14 -3.78 19.76
N PHE A 177 5.68 -4.06 20.98
CA PHE A 177 6.57 -4.22 22.14
C PHE A 177 7.49 -5.43 21.99
N PHE A 178 6.96 -6.55 21.48
CA PHE A 178 7.77 -7.75 21.22
C PHE A 178 8.86 -7.50 20.16
N THR A 179 8.49 -6.86 19.05
CA THR A 179 9.40 -6.47 17.97
C THR A 179 10.50 -5.54 18.49
N TYR A 180 10.17 -4.62 19.39
CA TYR A 180 11.16 -3.72 20.00
C TYR A 180 12.23 -4.47 20.80
N ILE A 181 11.84 -5.49 21.58
CA ILE A 181 12.79 -6.32 22.33
C ILE A 181 13.68 -7.11 21.38
N ILE A 182 13.10 -7.73 20.35
CA ILE A 182 13.88 -8.45 19.32
C ILE A 182 14.85 -7.51 18.62
N LEU A 183 14.43 -6.29 18.28
CA LEU A 183 15.28 -5.31 17.61
C LEU A 183 16.51 -4.94 18.44
N ILE A 184 16.33 -4.72 19.76
CA ILE A 184 17.47 -4.44 20.66
C ILE A 184 18.41 -5.63 20.72
N ALA A 185 17.88 -6.84 20.90
CA ALA A 185 18.69 -8.06 20.93
C ALA A 185 19.45 -8.30 19.61
N MET A 186 18.78 -8.05 18.47
CA MET A 186 19.34 -8.15 17.12
C MET A 186 20.51 -7.20 16.94
N ILE A 187 20.34 -5.92 17.30
CA ILE A 187 21.40 -4.92 17.18
C ILE A 187 22.57 -5.26 18.11
N ALA A 188 22.30 -5.67 19.35
CA ALA A 188 23.35 -6.06 20.29
C ALA A 188 24.19 -7.24 19.76
N TYR A 189 23.54 -8.29 19.25
CA TYR A 189 24.23 -9.42 18.63
C TYR A 189 25.03 -8.99 17.39
N GLY A 190 24.43 -8.19 16.51
CA GLY A 190 25.10 -7.74 15.29
C GLY A 190 26.36 -6.93 15.60
N VAL A 191 26.30 -6.03 16.59
CA VAL A 191 27.44 -5.20 17.03
C VAL A 191 28.56 -6.07 17.61
N VAL A 192 28.21 -7.03 18.48
CA VAL A 192 29.21 -7.94 19.08
C VAL A 192 29.86 -8.81 18.00
N SER A 193 29.05 -9.41 17.13
CA SER A 193 29.54 -10.30 16.07
C SER A 193 30.48 -9.56 15.11
N ARG A 194 30.10 -8.36 14.66
CA ARG A 194 30.99 -7.53 13.83
C ARG A 194 32.21 -7.02 14.59
N SER A 195 32.11 -6.70 15.87
CA SER A 195 33.27 -6.28 16.68
C SER A 195 34.28 -7.40 16.89
N MET A 196 33.83 -8.66 17.02
CA MET A 196 34.74 -9.81 17.16
C MET A 196 35.44 -10.14 15.84
N TYR A 197 34.74 -9.95 14.73
CA TYR A 197 35.22 -10.29 13.39
C TYR A 197 36.11 -9.21 12.76
N ASN A 198 36.03 -7.96 13.23
CA ASN A 198 36.85 -6.85 12.73
C ASN A 198 38.33 -6.93 13.19
N PHE A 199 39.02 -8.02 12.83
CA PHE A 199 40.45 -8.21 13.10
C PHE A 199 41.33 -7.59 11.99
N ASN A 200 40.79 -7.40 10.79
CA ASN A 200 41.51 -6.90 9.61
C ASN A 200 41.36 -5.39 9.33
N ASN A 201 40.82 -4.61 10.27
CA ASN A 201 40.62 -3.16 10.12
C ASN A 201 39.78 -2.77 8.87
N GLU A 202 38.73 -3.53 8.56
CA GLU A 202 37.77 -3.12 7.54
C GLU A 202 36.84 -2.04 8.12
N THR A 203 37.27 -0.79 8.02
CA THR A 203 36.47 0.37 8.41
C THR A 203 35.43 0.67 7.33
N PHE A 204 34.16 0.38 7.61
CA PHE A 204 33.06 0.96 6.85
C PHE A 204 32.76 2.38 7.36
N PRO A 205 32.27 3.30 6.49
CA PRO A 205 31.95 4.66 6.90
C PRO A 205 30.91 4.67 8.04
N PHE A 206 30.93 5.67 8.92
CA PHE A 206 29.86 5.86 9.92
C PHE A 206 28.62 6.46 9.25
N ASP A 207 28.00 5.68 8.36
CA ASP A 207 26.75 6.04 7.69
C ASP A 207 25.65 5.05 8.08
N GLY A 208 24.43 5.55 8.29
CA GLY A 208 23.30 4.72 8.72
C GLY A 208 23.01 3.58 7.75
N GLN A 209 23.21 3.80 6.44
CA GLN A 209 23.06 2.77 5.42
C GLN A 209 24.08 1.64 5.59
N SER A 210 25.36 1.98 5.77
CA SER A 210 26.42 1.00 5.95
C SER A 210 26.28 0.23 7.26
N ILE A 211 25.84 0.87 8.35
CA ILE A 211 25.55 0.21 9.63
C ILE A 211 24.40 -0.79 9.44
N PHE A 212 23.33 -0.39 8.77
CA PHE A 212 22.19 -1.29 8.54
C PHE A 212 22.59 -2.50 7.69
N GLN A 213 23.33 -2.28 6.61
CA GLN A 213 23.77 -3.35 5.69
C GLN A 213 24.75 -4.33 6.35
N ASN A 214 25.66 -3.85 7.19
CA ASN A 214 26.71 -4.69 7.76
C ASN A 214 26.29 -5.33 9.09
N ILE A 215 25.43 -4.69 9.89
CA ILE A 215 25.10 -5.15 11.25
C ILE A 215 23.69 -5.74 11.31
N ALA A 216 22.68 -4.95 10.95
CA ALA A 216 21.28 -5.31 11.16
C ALA A 216 20.77 -6.33 10.12
N TYR A 217 21.11 -6.12 8.85
CA TYR A 217 20.63 -6.96 7.74
C TYR A 217 21.07 -8.43 7.88
N PRO A 218 22.36 -8.76 8.09
CA PRO A 218 22.79 -10.16 8.20
C PRO A 218 22.17 -10.84 9.43
N THR A 219 22.14 -10.15 10.56
CA THR A 219 21.55 -10.67 11.81
C THR A 219 20.04 -10.93 11.66
N TYR A 220 19.32 -10.10 10.91
CA TYR A 220 17.91 -10.31 10.63
C TYR A 220 17.68 -11.62 9.85
N TYR A 221 18.44 -11.88 8.78
CA TYR A 221 18.31 -13.12 8.00
C TYR A 221 18.72 -14.37 8.78
N LEU A 222 19.71 -14.24 9.69
CA LEU A 222 20.08 -15.31 10.60
C LEU A 222 18.90 -15.75 11.47
N MET A 223 18.04 -14.83 11.94
CA MET A 223 16.84 -15.18 12.71
C MET A 223 15.84 -16.03 11.92
N TYR A 224 15.83 -15.92 10.59
CA TYR A 224 14.99 -16.75 9.71
C TYR A 224 15.64 -18.08 9.32
N GLY A 225 16.86 -18.36 9.80
CA GLY A 225 17.58 -19.59 9.50
C GLY A 225 18.35 -19.58 8.18
N ASN A 226 18.55 -18.42 7.55
CA ASN A 226 19.41 -18.28 6.38
C ASN A 226 20.88 -18.16 6.83
N ILE A 227 21.52 -19.31 7.09
CA ILE A 227 22.90 -19.41 7.60
C ILE A 227 23.94 -19.33 6.45
N ASP A 228 23.51 -19.54 5.20
CA ASP A 228 24.42 -19.62 4.04
C ASP A 228 25.21 -18.32 3.79
N GLY A 229 24.64 -17.16 4.15
CA GLY A 229 25.35 -15.87 4.04
C GLY A 229 26.44 -15.69 5.10
N GLU A 230 26.19 -16.16 6.34
CA GLU A 230 27.16 -16.11 7.42
C GLU A 230 28.27 -17.14 7.23
N LEU A 231 27.94 -18.35 6.77
CA LEU A 231 28.92 -19.37 6.39
C LEU A 231 29.80 -18.92 5.22
N ALA A 232 29.23 -18.27 4.20
CA ALA A 232 30.01 -17.77 3.07
C ALA A 232 30.97 -16.62 3.45
N ASP A 233 30.57 -15.76 4.41
CA ASP A 233 31.44 -14.72 4.97
C ASP A 233 32.54 -15.36 5.85
N LEU A 234 32.20 -16.34 6.69
CA LEU A 234 33.16 -17.10 7.50
C LEU A 234 34.17 -17.86 6.63
N ASP A 235 33.73 -18.53 5.56
CA ASP A 235 34.58 -19.30 4.64
C ASP A 235 35.50 -18.40 3.81
N ARG A 236 35.02 -17.23 3.36
CA ARG A 236 35.85 -16.23 2.66
C ARG A 236 37.00 -15.74 3.51
N GLU A 237 36.76 -15.49 4.80
CA GLU A 237 37.78 -14.97 5.70
C GLU A 237 38.67 -16.05 6.32
N GLN A 238 38.18 -17.26 6.52
CA GLN A 238 39.02 -18.39 6.95
C GLN A 238 40.02 -18.77 5.85
N GLY A 239 39.63 -18.63 4.57
CA GLY A 239 40.55 -18.72 3.43
C GLY A 239 41.59 -17.59 3.38
N SER A 240 41.23 -16.36 3.76
CA SER A 240 42.15 -15.22 3.86
C SER A 240 43.15 -15.37 5.02
N SER A 241 42.66 -15.80 6.18
CA SER A 241 43.46 -16.03 7.40
C SER A 241 44.45 -17.19 7.23
N ALA A 242 44.06 -18.26 6.52
CA ALA A 242 44.95 -19.37 6.20
C ALA A 242 46.11 -18.95 5.28
N SER A 243 45.85 -18.07 4.30
CA SER A 243 46.87 -17.53 3.38
C SER A 243 47.92 -16.68 4.10
N ILE A 244 47.50 -15.84 5.04
CA ILE A 244 48.39 -14.99 5.85
C ILE A 244 49.25 -15.84 6.79
N ALA A 245 48.68 -16.88 7.41
CA ALA A 245 49.43 -17.79 8.27
C ALA A 245 50.53 -18.56 7.52
N THR A 246 50.28 -18.98 6.26
CA THR A 246 51.31 -19.61 5.43
C THR A 246 52.44 -18.68 5.01
N HIS A 247 52.17 -17.38 4.83
CA HIS A 247 53.20 -16.40 4.50
C HIS A 247 54.09 -16.01 5.69
N ILE A 248 53.59 -16.10 6.92
CA ILE A 248 54.36 -15.81 8.14
C ILE A 248 55.22 -17.01 8.57
N LEU A 249 54.80 -18.25 8.26
CA LEU A 249 55.58 -19.47 8.57
C LEU A 249 56.69 -19.80 7.55
N LEU A 250 56.74 -19.10 6.42
CA LEU A 250 57.74 -19.28 5.35
C LEU A 250 58.75 -18.12 5.23
N ALA A 251 58.73 -17.17 6.15
CA ALA A 251 59.70 -16.08 6.28
C ALA A 251 60.54 -16.23 7.56
#